data_AF-A0A7R8CJH2-F1
#
_entry.id   AF-A0A7R8CJH2-F1
#
_cell.length_a   1.000
_cell.length_b   1.000
_cell.length_c   1.000
_cell.angle_alpha   90.00
_cell.angle_beta   90.00
_cell.angle_gamma   90.00
#
_symmetry.space_group_name_H-M   'P 1'
#
loop_
_entity.id
_entity.type
_entity.pdbx_description
1 polymer ?
#
loop_
_entity_poly.entity_id
_entity_poly.type
_entity_poly.pdbx_seq_one_letter_code
_entity_poly.pdbx_strand_id
1 'polypeptide(L)'
;MWNYICSKVTGDEGSAPQIRRLYVLKIIITTIIGLVLLATLVVQMVKILTKYSEGPTYISTIIDHKKKAKFPAITICPNNVMYNTSRLKEHGFESAKDYNDARNGRLISWTSNTTLSPWDLFNYITMSSEEIIDSIILDVSHIRDGEGDSIVLNGSDSSLNAKGHRKFGRCWTFYPEENFRTRGINSVKMNFKADVKLYIHRNHQFLDLSGKNGIQSQFGGGKRGVWLHGVMDSTQKICDDFPNINKTFWIAWNRITNQEKDCPNPCDFFLINIGDKNFLRLENPNISYSSYYFASKVTLNEEHYLYSGLVLFAEIGGYTGLLLGLSFLNLSEIIAKLFQRKIDQYNREYQEFVFIQESQQKSRIA
;
A
#
# COMPACT_ATOMS: atom_id res chain seq x y z
N MET A 1 17.26 -55.78 -57.50
CA MET A 1 17.33 -54.61 -58.41
C MET A 1 17.77 -53.36 -57.63
N TRP A 2 18.86 -53.45 -56.85
CA TRP A 2 19.35 -52.41 -55.94
C TRP A 2 20.87 -52.17 -56.07
N ASN A 3 21.51 -52.70 -57.12
CA ASN A 3 22.97 -52.71 -57.31
C ASN A 3 23.49 -51.73 -58.37
N TYR A 4 22.78 -50.66 -58.70
CA TYR A 4 23.18 -49.77 -59.81
C TYR A 4 23.30 -48.28 -59.47
N ILE A 5 23.35 -47.89 -58.19
CA ILE A 5 23.63 -46.51 -57.77
C ILE A 5 24.85 -46.47 -56.83
N CYS A 6 25.96 -47.09 -57.26
CA CYS A 6 27.26 -46.97 -56.59
C CYS A 6 28.43 -46.82 -57.58
N SER A 7 28.15 -46.38 -58.81
CA SER A 7 29.17 -46.20 -59.85
C SER A 7 29.15 -44.76 -60.38
N LYS A 8 30.05 -43.96 -59.81
CA LYS A 8 30.65 -42.68 -60.29
C LYS A 8 30.60 -41.58 -59.22
N VAL A 9 31.38 -41.77 -58.16
CA VAL A 9 32.08 -40.67 -57.51
C VAL A 9 33.58 -40.97 -57.63
N THR A 10 34.05 -41.06 -58.87
CA THR A 10 35.48 -41.14 -59.18
C THR A 10 35.99 -39.72 -59.38
N GLY A 11 36.70 -39.22 -58.37
CA GLY A 11 37.80 -38.27 -58.47
C GLY A 11 37.66 -37.13 -59.48
N ASP A 12 36.93 -36.07 -59.09
CA ASP A 12 37.21 -34.74 -59.63
C ASP A 12 38.05 -33.98 -58.59
N GLU A 13 39.38 -34.18 -58.65
CA GLU A 13 40.38 -33.52 -57.80
C GLU A 13 40.34 -31.98 -57.91
N GLY A 14 39.62 -31.44 -58.92
CA GLY A 14 39.39 -30.00 -59.08
C GLY A 14 38.36 -29.38 -58.12
N SER A 15 37.56 -30.18 -57.40
CA SER A 15 36.43 -29.68 -56.56
C SER A 15 36.79 -29.41 -55.10
N ALA A 16 37.92 -29.94 -54.61
CA ALA A 16 38.42 -29.76 -53.24
C ALA A 16 38.53 -28.29 -52.76
N PRO A 17 39.03 -27.32 -53.57
CA PRO A 17 39.13 -25.93 -53.13
C PRO A 17 37.75 -25.24 -52.99
N GLN A 18 36.74 -25.63 -53.78
CA GLN A 18 35.40 -25.01 -53.71
C GLN A 18 34.67 -25.41 -52.43
N ILE A 19 34.75 -26.69 -52.03
CA ILE A 19 34.15 -27.20 -50.78
C ILE A 19 34.76 -26.52 -49.56
N ARG A 20 36.08 -26.29 -49.56
CA ARG A 20 36.79 -25.62 -48.47
C ARG A 20 36.33 -24.17 -48.29
N ARG A 21 36.08 -23.44 -49.40
CA ARG A 21 35.55 -22.07 -49.36
C ARG A 21 34.14 -22.00 -48.79
N LEU A 22 33.24 -22.91 -49.22
CA LEU A 22 31.87 -22.97 -48.69
C LEU A 22 31.84 -23.27 -47.20
N TYR A 23 32.73 -24.14 -46.73
CA TYR A 23 32.84 -24.45 -45.30
C TYR A 23 33.31 -23.26 -44.46
N VAL A 24 34.35 -22.56 -44.92
CA VAL A 24 34.83 -21.34 -44.26
C VAL A 24 33.74 -20.26 -44.24
N LEU A 25 33.00 -20.09 -45.34
CA LEU A 25 31.87 -19.17 -45.41
C LEU A 25 30.78 -19.53 -44.40
N LYS A 26 30.41 -20.83 -44.29
CA LYS A 26 29.44 -21.28 -43.29
C LYS A 26 29.88 -20.93 -41.87
N ILE A 27 31.16 -21.17 -41.52
CA ILE A 27 31.71 -20.82 -40.20
C ILE A 27 31.57 -19.32 -39.95
N ILE A 28 32.04 -18.49 -40.89
CA ILE A 28 31.98 -17.02 -40.77
C ILE A 28 30.54 -16.56 -40.54
N ILE A 29 29.58 -17.05 -41.34
CA ILE A 29 28.16 -16.71 -41.19
C ILE A 29 27.64 -17.13 -39.81
N THR A 30 27.92 -18.36 -39.36
CA THR A 30 27.47 -18.83 -38.04
C THR A 30 28.08 -18.02 -36.89
N THR A 31 29.35 -17.59 -37.02
CA THR A 31 30.02 -16.74 -36.03
C THR A 31 29.41 -15.34 -35.98
N ILE A 32 29.12 -14.73 -37.15
CA ILE A 32 28.46 -13.42 -37.21
C ILE A 32 27.06 -13.49 -36.59
N ILE A 33 26.26 -14.50 -36.97
CA ILE A 33 24.92 -14.71 -36.40
C ILE A 33 25.03 -14.89 -34.88
N GLY A 34 25.97 -15.71 -34.39
CA GLY A 34 26.20 -15.90 -32.96
C GLY A 34 26.57 -14.60 -32.23
N LEU A 35 27.44 -13.77 -32.80
CA LEU A 35 27.81 -12.47 -32.23
C LEU A 35 26.63 -11.50 -32.19
N VAL A 36 25.83 -11.44 -33.26
CA VAL A 36 24.63 -10.60 -33.30
C VAL A 36 23.63 -11.05 -32.23
N LEU A 37 23.38 -12.36 -32.11
CA LEU A 37 22.51 -12.91 -31.09
C LEU A 37 23.01 -12.62 -29.67
N LEU A 38 24.31 -12.79 -29.42
CA LEU A 38 24.92 -12.47 -28.13
C LEU A 38 24.78 -10.97 -27.80
N ALA A 39 25.05 -10.08 -28.75
CA ALA A 39 24.88 -8.64 -28.57
C ALA A 39 23.42 -8.29 -28.28
N THR A 40 22.47 -8.89 -29.00
CA THR A 40 21.04 -8.69 -28.71
C THR A 40 20.66 -9.19 -27.32
N LEU A 41 21.19 -10.32 -26.87
CA LEU A 41 20.95 -10.85 -25.52
C LEU A 41 21.47 -9.89 -24.45
N VAL A 42 22.70 -9.37 -24.60
CA VAL A 42 23.26 -8.37 -23.66
C VAL A 42 22.36 -7.13 -23.59
N VAL A 43 21.88 -6.63 -24.73
CA VAL A 43 20.96 -5.48 -24.77
C VAL A 43 19.64 -5.80 -24.05
N GLN A 44 19.07 -7.00 -24.26
CA GLN A 44 17.84 -7.40 -23.56
C GLN A 44 18.06 -7.54 -22.06
N MET A 45 19.19 -8.13 -21.64
CA MET A 45 19.55 -8.28 -20.22
C MET A 45 19.66 -6.92 -19.53
N VAL A 46 20.30 -5.93 -20.18
CA VAL A 46 20.37 -4.57 -19.64
C VAL A 46 18.97 -3.97 -19.51
N LYS A 47 18.11 -4.08 -20.54
CA LYS A 47 16.74 -3.57 -20.48
C LYS A 47 15.92 -4.19 -19.34
N ILE A 48 16.05 -5.50 -19.15
CA ILE A 48 15.37 -6.25 -18.09
C ILE A 48 15.85 -5.80 -16.71
N LEU A 49 17.17 -5.65 -16.54
CA LEU A 49 17.76 -5.18 -15.29
C LEU A 49 17.38 -3.73 -14.99
N THR A 50 17.37 -2.85 -16.00
CA THR A 50 16.89 -1.47 -15.84
C THR A 50 15.43 -1.46 -15.40
N LYS A 51 14.54 -2.20 -16.09
CA LYS A 51 13.13 -2.32 -15.73
C LYS A 51 12.94 -2.88 -14.32
N TYR A 52 13.75 -3.84 -13.89
CA TYR A 52 13.71 -4.34 -12.52
C TYR A 52 14.18 -3.29 -11.50
N SER A 53 15.25 -2.55 -11.81
CA SER A 53 15.80 -1.51 -10.95
C SER A 53 14.87 -0.31 -10.75
N GLU A 54 14.03 -0.02 -11.74
CA GLU A 54 12.96 0.99 -11.64
C GLU A 54 11.87 0.61 -10.63
N GLY A 55 11.79 -0.68 -10.26
CA GLY A 55 10.81 -1.19 -9.29
C GLY A 55 9.36 -0.88 -9.65
N PRO A 56 8.92 -1.08 -10.91
CA PRO A 56 7.58 -0.71 -11.33
C PRO A 56 6.54 -1.43 -10.48
N THR A 57 5.53 -0.69 -10.04
CA THR A 57 4.40 -1.21 -9.26
C THR A 57 3.10 -1.11 -10.06
N TYR A 58 2.10 -1.88 -9.66
CA TYR A 58 0.73 -1.72 -10.12
C TYR A 58 -0.22 -1.80 -8.94
N ILE A 59 -1.39 -1.18 -9.08
CA ILE A 59 -2.42 -1.19 -8.04
C ILE A 59 -3.48 -2.23 -8.44
N SER A 60 -3.70 -3.19 -7.55
CA SER A 60 -4.83 -4.11 -7.61
C SER A 60 -5.96 -3.55 -6.76
N THR A 61 -7.12 -3.33 -7.38
CA THR A 61 -8.32 -2.89 -6.68
C THR A 61 -9.28 -4.06 -6.53
N ILE A 62 -9.50 -4.49 -5.30
CA ILE A 62 -10.41 -5.56 -4.95
C ILE A 62 -11.60 -4.95 -4.22
N ILE A 63 -12.82 -5.28 -4.68
CA ILE A 63 -14.04 -4.94 -3.95
C ILE A 63 -14.37 -6.11 -3.04
N ASP A 64 -14.16 -5.94 -1.74
CA ASP A 64 -14.39 -6.99 -0.74
C ASP A 64 -15.60 -6.67 0.14
N HIS A 65 -16.11 -7.67 0.85
CA HIS A 65 -17.17 -7.50 1.84
C HIS A 65 -16.64 -6.76 3.07
N LYS A 66 -17.46 -5.83 3.61
CA LYS A 66 -17.10 -5.00 4.76
C LYS A 66 -16.66 -5.76 6.02
N LYS A 67 -16.99 -7.06 6.16
CA LYS A 67 -16.61 -7.89 7.32
C LYS A 67 -15.10 -8.05 7.46
N LYS A 68 -14.36 -7.99 6.36
CA LYS A 68 -12.89 -8.02 6.38
C LYS A 68 -12.28 -6.65 6.66
N ALA A 69 -13.03 -5.57 6.44
CA ALA A 69 -12.58 -4.24 6.82
C ALA A 69 -12.70 -4.04 8.33
N LYS A 70 -11.67 -3.41 8.89
CA LYS A 70 -11.72 -2.93 10.28
C LYS A 70 -12.70 -1.76 10.33
N PHE A 71 -13.71 -1.87 11.19
CA PHE A 71 -14.62 -0.75 11.45
C PHE A 71 -13.84 0.44 12.03
N PRO A 72 -14.08 1.67 11.55
CA PRO A 72 -13.37 2.84 12.05
C PRO A 72 -13.75 3.18 13.50
N ALA A 73 -12.80 3.79 14.20
CA ALA A 73 -13.09 4.45 15.45
C ALA A 73 -13.79 5.79 15.20
N ILE A 74 -14.75 6.14 16.06
CA ILE A 74 -15.44 7.43 16.03
C ILE A 74 -15.12 8.18 17.31
N THR A 75 -14.34 9.24 17.21
CA THR A 75 -14.02 10.11 18.35
C THR A 75 -14.98 11.30 18.41
N ILE A 76 -15.59 11.48 19.58
CA ILE A 76 -16.58 12.49 19.90
C ILE A 76 -15.93 13.48 20.87
N CYS A 77 -15.83 14.73 20.45
CA CYS A 77 -15.27 15.81 21.28
C CYS A 77 -16.30 16.92 21.46
N PRO A 78 -16.46 17.50 22.65
CA PRO A 78 -17.31 18.67 22.81
C PRO A 78 -16.67 19.86 22.06
N ASN A 79 -17.47 20.64 21.33
CA ASN A 79 -16.94 21.69 20.45
C ASN A 79 -16.82 23.05 21.14
N ASN A 80 -17.87 23.48 21.86
CA ASN A 80 -17.98 24.83 22.43
C ASN A 80 -17.78 24.85 23.96
N VAL A 81 -18.15 23.78 24.65
CA VAL A 81 -18.13 23.70 26.12
C VAL A 81 -17.25 22.53 26.53
N MET A 82 -15.98 22.80 26.83
CA MET A 82 -15.00 21.76 27.19
C MET A 82 -15.09 21.35 28.66
N TYR A 83 -15.53 22.29 29.50
CA TYR A 83 -15.54 22.17 30.94
C TYR A 83 -16.90 22.58 31.48
N ASN A 84 -17.33 21.93 32.56
CA ASN A 84 -18.48 22.32 33.34
C ASN A 84 -18.12 23.57 34.16
N THR A 85 -18.76 24.69 33.86
CA THR A 85 -18.44 25.99 34.47
C THR A 85 -18.73 26.02 35.97
N SER A 86 -19.73 25.28 36.45
CA SER A 86 -20.01 25.15 37.89
C SER A 86 -18.86 24.42 38.60
N ARG A 87 -18.42 23.27 38.05
CA ARG A 87 -17.29 22.51 38.59
C ARG A 87 -15.98 23.28 38.53
N LEU A 88 -15.77 24.11 37.51
CA LEU A 88 -14.60 25.00 37.46
C LEU A 88 -14.59 26.00 38.62
N LYS A 89 -15.74 26.65 38.88
CA LYS A 89 -15.88 27.65 39.94
C LYS A 89 -15.72 27.05 41.33
N GLU A 90 -16.21 25.84 41.55
CA GLU A 90 -15.99 25.08 42.80
C GLU A 90 -14.50 24.90 43.13
N HIS A 91 -13.65 24.83 42.11
CA HIS A 91 -12.20 24.68 42.25
C HIS A 91 -11.42 26.02 42.11
N GLY A 92 -12.13 27.16 42.09
CA GLY A 92 -11.54 28.51 42.09
C GLY A 92 -11.23 29.08 40.69
N PHE A 93 -11.77 28.49 39.62
CA PHE A 93 -11.60 29.00 38.25
C PHE A 93 -12.88 29.70 37.78
N GLU A 94 -12.81 31.00 37.48
CA GLU A 94 -13.96 31.78 36.99
C GLU A 94 -14.38 31.37 35.57
N SER A 95 -13.42 30.95 34.74
CA SER A 95 -13.64 30.57 33.35
C SER A 95 -12.72 29.46 32.85
N ALA A 96 -13.11 28.84 31.73
CA ALA A 96 -12.26 27.90 30.99
C ALA A 96 -10.93 28.53 30.54
N LYS A 97 -10.93 29.85 30.31
CA LYS A 97 -9.73 30.60 29.95
C LYS A 97 -8.77 30.62 31.15
N ASP A 98 -9.24 30.90 32.35
CA ASP A 98 -8.40 30.92 33.56
C ASP A 98 -7.74 29.57 33.83
N TYR A 99 -8.46 28.48 33.58
CA TYR A 99 -7.92 27.12 33.67
C TYR A 99 -6.87 26.82 32.58
N ASN A 100 -7.06 27.31 31.35
CA ASN A 100 -6.17 27.03 30.21
C ASN A 100 -4.99 28.01 30.05
N ASP A 101 -5.10 29.25 30.55
CA ASP A 101 -4.18 30.38 30.32
C ASP A 101 -2.95 30.42 31.23
N ALA A 102 -2.57 29.30 31.85
CA ALA A 102 -1.25 29.10 32.46
C ALA A 102 -0.06 29.24 31.47
N ARG A 103 -0.28 29.82 30.28
CA ARG A 103 0.63 29.96 29.14
C ARG A 103 1.30 31.33 28.98
N ASN A 104 0.77 32.41 29.56
CA ASN A 104 1.29 33.76 29.30
C ASN A 104 2.43 34.21 30.23
N GLY A 105 3.29 33.29 30.68
CA GLY A 105 4.42 33.62 31.57
C GLY A 105 4.04 34.11 32.97
N ARG A 106 2.74 34.17 33.29
CA ARG A 106 2.29 34.20 34.68
C ARG A 106 2.57 32.81 35.24
N LEU A 107 3.44 32.74 36.25
CA LEU A 107 3.52 31.63 37.19
C LEU A 107 2.16 31.50 37.87
N ILE A 108 1.17 30.93 37.17
CA ILE A 108 -0.04 30.46 37.81
C ILE A 108 0.43 29.21 38.53
N SER A 109 0.67 29.32 39.85
CA SER A 109 0.66 28.14 40.67
C SER A 109 -0.69 27.48 40.39
N TRP A 110 -0.68 26.27 39.85
CA TRP A 110 -1.85 25.41 39.76
C TRP A 110 -2.27 24.99 41.18
N THR A 111 -2.48 25.96 42.06
CA THR A 111 -3.06 25.78 43.37
C THR A 111 -4.55 25.90 43.15
N SER A 112 -5.15 24.83 42.60
CA SER A 112 -6.57 24.62 42.87
C SER A 112 -6.73 24.60 44.39
N ASN A 113 -7.86 25.05 44.91
CA ASN A 113 -8.12 24.99 46.36
C ASN A 113 -8.30 23.55 46.88
N THR A 114 -7.83 22.54 46.15
CA THR A 114 -8.17 21.12 46.35
C THR A 114 -6.97 20.22 46.40
N THR A 115 -7.16 19.08 47.05
CA THR A 115 -6.16 18.00 47.19
C THR A 115 -6.17 17.04 46.01
N LEU A 116 -6.99 17.29 44.98
CA LEU A 116 -7.08 16.41 43.81
C LEU A 116 -5.79 16.46 43.00
N SER A 117 -5.41 15.32 42.41
CA SER A 117 -4.36 15.32 41.41
C SER A 117 -4.81 16.12 40.18
N PRO A 118 -3.87 16.68 39.38
CA PRO A 118 -4.23 17.39 38.15
C PRO A 118 -5.09 16.55 37.18
N TRP A 119 -4.90 15.23 37.16
CA TRP A 119 -5.68 14.33 36.32
C TRP A 119 -7.10 14.12 36.84
N ASP A 120 -7.26 13.96 38.15
CA ASP A 120 -8.58 13.82 38.78
C ASP A 120 -9.38 15.12 38.66
N LEU A 121 -8.72 16.26 38.86
CA LEU A 121 -9.32 17.57 38.62
C LEU A 121 -9.78 17.72 37.16
N PHE A 122 -8.92 17.37 36.19
CA PHE A 122 -9.29 17.39 34.78
C PHE A 122 -10.50 16.50 34.48
N ASN A 123 -10.54 15.28 35.02
CA ASN A 123 -11.67 14.35 34.83
C ASN A 123 -12.97 14.83 35.49
N TYR A 124 -12.86 15.56 36.60
CA TYR A 124 -13.98 16.13 37.31
C TYR A 124 -14.60 17.31 36.55
N ILE A 125 -13.77 18.29 36.18
CA ILE A 125 -14.24 19.53 35.54
C ILE A 125 -14.64 19.34 34.07
N THR A 126 -14.11 18.32 33.38
CA THR A 126 -14.51 18.03 31.99
C THR A 126 -15.85 17.31 31.94
N MET A 127 -16.58 17.50 30.82
CA MET A 127 -17.86 16.84 30.63
C MET A 127 -17.71 15.32 30.59
N SER A 128 -18.63 14.60 31.23
CA SER A 128 -18.72 13.14 31.14
C SER A 128 -19.32 12.71 29.79
N SER A 129 -19.22 11.43 29.47
CA SER A 129 -19.82 10.90 28.24
C SER A 129 -21.35 10.95 28.30
N GLU A 130 -21.97 10.77 29.47
CA GLU A 130 -23.44 10.84 29.65
C GLU A 130 -24.00 12.27 29.53
N GLU A 131 -23.16 13.27 29.83
CA GLU A 131 -23.46 14.69 29.64
C GLU A 131 -23.38 15.11 28.16
N ILE A 132 -22.60 14.39 27.34
CA ILE A 132 -22.40 14.70 25.92
C ILE A 132 -23.28 13.82 25.03
N ILE A 133 -23.30 12.51 25.28
CA ILE A 133 -23.88 11.47 24.45
C ILE A 133 -25.19 11.02 25.10
N ASP A 134 -26.28 11.20 24.37
CA ASP A 134 -27.58 10.68 24.80
C ASP A 134 -27.70 9.19 24.48
N SER A 135 -27.49 8.83 23.21
CA SER A 135 -27.57 7.45 22.74
C SER A 135 -26.75 7.24 21.47
N ILE A 136 -26.22 6.01 21.33
CA ILE A 136 -25.58 5.51 20.11
C ILE A 136 -26.37 4.29 19.65
N ILE A 137 -26.99 4.36 18.47
CA ILE A 137 -27.80 3.30 17.90
C ILE A 137 -27.01 2.67 16.75
N LEU A 138 -26.70 1.38 16.87
CA LEU A 138 -26.04 0.59 15.85
C LEU A 138 -27.07 -0.26 15.11
N ASP A 139 -27.20 -0.05 13.81
CA ASP A 139 -27.96 -0.98 12.97
C ASP A 139 -26.99 -2.04 12.44
N VAL A 140 -27.13 -3.29 12.88
CA VAL A 140 -26.28 -4.42 12.47
C VAL A 140 -27.06 -5.37 11.55
N SER A 141 -26.46 -5.78 10.43
CA SER A 141 -27.11 -6.74 9.52
C SER A 141 -26.99 -8.18 10.02
N HIS A 142 -28.07 -8.96 9.91
CA HIS A 142 -27.95 -10.41 9.85
C HIS A 142 -27.65 -10.85 8.42
N ILE A 143 -26.79 -11.87 8.30
CA ILE A 143 -26.22 -12.29 7.02
C ILE A 143 -27.20 -13.13 6.20
N ARG A 144 -28.11 -13.84 6.89
CA ARG A 144 -28.96 -14.86 6.26
C ARG A 144 -30.30 -14.31 5.79
N ASP A 145 -30.92 -13.40 6.54
CA ASP A 145 -32.35 -13.13 6.36
C ASP A 145 -32.65 -11.68 5.93
N GLY A 146 -31.64 -10.82 5.80
CA GLY A 146 -31.83 -9.40 5.47
C GLY A 146 -32.43 -8.57 6.61
N GLU A 147 -32.86 -9.21 7.70
CA GLU A 147 -33.25 -8.54 8.94
C GLU A 147 -32.01 -7.95 9.66
N GLY A 148 -32.20 -6.82 10.32
CA GLY A 148 -31.15 -6.16 11.11
C GLY A 148 -31.62 -5.92 12.52
N ASP A 149 -30.70 -6.01 13.48
CA ASP A 149 -30.97 -5.59 14.85
C ASP A 149 -30.52 -4.15 15.02
N SER A 150 -31.30 -3.37 15.78
CA SER A 150 -30.85 -2.07 16.29
C SER A 150 -30.43 -2.24 17.74
N ILE A 151 -29.15 -1.99 18.01
CA ILE A 151 -28.56 -2.03 19.35
C ILE A 151 -28.44 -0.61 19.85
N VAL A 152 -29.01 -0.32 21.02
CA VAL A 152 -28.95 1.02 21.64
C VAL A 152 -27.94 0.97 22.78
N LEU A 153 -26.89 1.78 22.64
CA LEU A 153 -25.86 2.00 23.65
C LEU A 153 -26.06 3.39 24.28
N ASN A 154 -25.74 3.51 25.57
CA ASN A 154 -25.81 4.77 26.30
C ASN A 154 -24.43 5.43 26.44
N GLY A 155 -24.39 6.65 26.98
CA GLY A 155 -23.12 7.36 27.21
C GLY A 155 -22.18 6.68 28.21
N SER A 156 -22.65 5.75 29.03
CA SER A 156 -21.83 5.02 30.02
C SER A 156 -21.28 3.68 29.50
N ASP A 157 -21.45 3.38 28.22
CA ASP A 157 -21.10 2.08 27.66
C ASP A 157 -19.58 1.83 27.66
N SER A 158 -19.16 0.59 27.94
CA SER A 158 -17.74 0.20 28.00
C SER A 158 -17.01 0.31 26.66
N SER A 159 -17.73 0.43 25.54
CA SER A 159 -17.15 0.68 24.22
C SER A 159 -16.59 2.11 24.05
N LEU A 160 -16.86 3.02 24.99
CA LEU A 160 -16.38 4.39 24.98
C LEU A 160 -15.10 4.54 25.80
N ASN A 161 -14.01 4.91 25.12
CA ASN A 161 -12.73 5.18 25.76
C ASN A 161 -12.46 6.68 25.86
N ALA A 162 -12.26 7.17 27.07
CA ALA A 162 -11.89 8.56 27.33
C ALA A 162 -10.47 8.87 26.87
N LYS A 163 -10.29 10.04 26.23
CA LYS A 163 -8.98 10.63 25.96
C LYS A 163 -8.99 12.12 26.27
N GLY A 164 -8.02 12.57 27.06
CA GLY A 164 -7.82 13.99 27.32
C GLY A 164 -7.25 14.71 26.10
N HIS A 165 -7.78 15.89 25.79
CA HIS A 165 -7.30 16.75 24.73
C HIS A 165 -7.28 18.22 25.16
N ARG A 166 -6.19 18.91 24.84
CA ARG A 166 -5.99 20.30 25.27
C ARG A 166 -7.07 21.26 24.78
N LYS A 167 -7.46 21.15 23.51
CA LYS A 167 -8.43 22.06 22.86
C LYS A 167 -9.89 21.66 23.09
N PHE A 168 -10.17 20.43 23.52
CA PHE A 168 -11.54 19.92 23.58
C PHE A 168 -11.91 19.38 24.95
N GLY A 169 -11.03 19.52 25.96
CA GLY A 169 -11.23 18.82 27.22
C GLY A 169 -11.19 17.31 27.01
N ARG A 170 -12.14 16.57 27.57
CA ARG A 170 -12.21 15.12 27.42
C ARG A 170 -13.02 14.74 26.19
N CYS A 171 -12.41 13.95 25.30
CA CYS A 171 -13.07 13.33 24.16
C CYS A 171 -13.31 11.85 24.43
N TRP A 172 -14.25 11.27 23.69
CA TRP A 172 -14.68 9.88 23.83
C TRP A 172 -14.56 9.16 22.51
N THR A 173 -13.74 8.12 22.44
CA THR A 173 -13.60 7.31 21.24
C THR A 173 -14.45 6.05 21.37
N PHE A 174 -15.45 5.95 20.51
CA PHE A 174 -16.32 4.80 20.38
C PHE A 174 -15.65 3.69 19.57
N TYR A 175 -15.51 2.52 20.19
CA TYR A 175 -14.99 1.29 19.59
C TYR A 175 -16.05 0.19 19.72
N PRO A 176 -16.81 -0.11 18.65
CA PRO A 176 -17.79 -1.18 18.74
C PRO A 176 -17.13 -2.51 19.12
N GLU A 177 -17.80 -3.25 20.00
CA GLU A 177 -17.40 -4.60 20.38
C GLU A 177 -17.22 -5.51 19.16
N GLU A 178 -16.39 -6.55 19.29
CA GLU A 178 -16.05 -7.45 18.20
C GLU A 178 -17.27 -8.23 17.65
N ASN A 179 -18.22 -8.56 18.54
CA ASN A 179 -19.50 -9.16 18.18
C ASN A 179 -20.29 -8.31 17.15
N PHE A 180 -20.32 -6.98 17.29
CA PHE A 180 -21.02 -6.08 16.39
C PHE A 180 -20.25 -5.88 15.08
N ARG A 181 -18.92 -5.78 15.18
CA ARG A 181 -18.05 -5.62 14.00
C ARG A 181 -18.13 -6.82 13.05
N THR A 182 -18.10 -8.04 13.59
CA THR A 182 -18.15 -9.29 12.81
C THR A 182 -19.50 -9.51 12.11
N ARG A 183 -20.60 -9.06 12.73
CA ARG A 183 -21.94 -9.06 12.11
C ARG A 183 -22.06 -8.06 10.97
N GLY A 184 -21.30 -6.98 11.02
CA GLY A 184 -21.25 -5.94 10.01
C GLY A 184 -22.23 -4.81 10.30
N ILE A 185 -21.71 -3.69 10.78
CA ILE A 185 -22.48 -2.49 11.11
C ILE A 185 -22.92 -1.82 9.79
N ASN A 186 -24.22 -1.62 9.61
CA ASN A 186 -24.83 -0.94 8.46
C ASN A 186 -24.87 0.57 8.67
N SER A 187 -25.31 0.98 9.86
CA SER A 187 -25.41 2.40 10.20
C SER A 187 -25.09 2.63 11.67
N VAL A 188 -24.58 3.83 11.96
CA VAL A 188 -24.40 4.32 13.32
C VAL A 188 -25.11 5.66 13.43
N LYS A 189 -26.11 5.71 14.30
CA LYS A 189 -26.85 6.93 14.62
C LYS A 189 -26.45 7.38 16.02
N MET A 190 -26.20 8.66 16.21
CA MET A 190 -25.79 9.21 17.51
C MET A 190 -26.66 10.42 17.82
N ASN A 191 -27.13 10.47 19.06
CA ASN A 191 -27.83 11.60 19.65
C ASN A 191 -26.92 12.24 20.70
N PHE A 192 -26.81 13.57 20.69
CA PHE A 192 -25.96 14.30 21.62
C PHE A 192 -26.74 15.37 22.38
N LYS A 193 -26.39 15.54 23.66
CA LYS A 193 -26.86 16.59 24.58
C LYS A 193 -25.92 17.80 24.62
N ALA A 194 -24.94 17.85 23.72
CA ALA A 194 -24.06 19.00 23.53
C ALA A 194 -23.66 19.15 22.05
N ASP A 195 -23.14 20.33 21.68
CA ASP A 195 -22.48 20.54 20.41
C ASP A 195 -21.16 19.76 20.38
N VAL A 196 -21.01 18.87 19.39
CA VAL A 196 -19.85 17.99 19.28
C VAL A 196 -19.14 18.12 17.95
N LYS A 197 -17.86 17.76 17.93
CA LYS A 197 -17.05 17.54 16.74
C LYS A 197 -16.65 16.08 16.70
N LEU A 198 -16.98 15.44 15.59
CA LEU A 198 -16.85 14.00 15.34
C LEU A 198 -15.68 13.75 14.40
N TYR A 199 -14.85 12.75 14.72
CA TYR A 199 -13.71 12.35 13.91
C TYR A 199 -13.80 10.87 13.65
N ILE A 200 -13.79 10.48 12.37
CA ILE A 200 -13.80 9.08 11.97
C ILE A 200 -12.39 8.73 11.50
N HIS A 201 -11.78 7.73 12.13
CA HIS A 201 -10.36 7.43 11.92
C HIS A 201 -10.06 5.95 12.13
N ARG A 202 -8.85 5.53 11.77
CA ARG A 202 -8.39 4.16 12.02
C ARG A 202 -8.19 3.93 13.52
N ASN A 203 -8.42 2.70 13.98
CA ASN A 203 -8.07 2.31 15.35
C ASN A 203 -6.61 2.63 15.64
N HIS A 204 -6.34 3.15 16.84
CA HIS A 204 -5.02 3.58 17.30
C HIS A 204 -4.35 4.71 16.49
N GLN A 205 -5.03 5.31 15.51
CA GLN A 205 -4.52 6.51 14.84
C GLN A 205 -4.48 7.67 15.84
N PHE A 206 -3.33 8.33 15.93
CA PHE A 206 -3.23 9.58 16.66
C PHE A 206 -4.08 10.63 15.96
N LEU A 207 -4.98 11.25 16.71
CA LEU A 207 -5.85 12.28 16.19
C LEU A 207 -5.25 13.64 16.49
N ASP A 208 -4.75 14.30 15.43
CA ASP A 208 -4.63 15.75 15.49
C ASP A 208 -6.03 16.36 15.34
N LEU A 209 -6.71 16.53 16.47
CA LEU A 209 -8.05 17.09 16.54
C LEU A 209 -8.07 18.59 16.14
N SER A 210 -6.91 19.23 15.96
CA SER A 210 -6.83 20.56 15.37
C SER A 210 -7.08 20.57 13.86
N GLY A 211 -6.99 19.40 13.21
CA GLY A 211 -7.15 19.22 11.77
C GLY A 211 -8.56 19.46 11.22
N LYS A 212 -8.62 19.59 9.89
CA LYS A 212 -9.83 19.86 9.09
C LYS A 212 -10.79 18.67 8.97
N ASN A 213 -10.39 17.49 9.45
CA ASN A 213 -11.10 16.23 9.21
C ASN A 213 -12.30 16.01 10.14
N GLY A 214 -12.55 16.91 11.11
CA GLY A 214 -13.67 16.75 12.02
C GLY A 214 -14.98 17.31 11.49
N ILE A 215 -16.06 16.57 11.70
CA ILE A 215 -17.43 16.89 11.33
C ILE A 215 -18.12 17.53 12.53
N GLN A 216 -18.64 18.73 12.38
CA GLN A 216 -19.34 19.42 13.45
C GLN A 216 -20.83 19.04 13.46
N SER A 217 -21.35 18.71 14.64
CA SER A 217 -22.78 18.55 14.93
C SER A 217 -23.21 19.66 15.89
N GLN A 218 -24.21 20.44 15.50
CA GLN A 218 -24.73 21.58 16.29
C GLN A 218 -26.22 21.41 16.55
N PHE A 219 -26.70 21.95 17.66
CA PHE A 219 -28.12 22.04 17.97
C PHE A 219 -28.92 22.90 16.99
N GLY A 220 -30.20 22.54 16.79
CA GLY A 220 -31.21 23.43 16.18
C GLY A 220 -31.04 23.80 14.71
N GLY A 221 -29.95 23.44 14.05
CA GLY A 221 -29.75 23.74 12.63
C GLY A 221 -28.31 23.53 12.21
N GLY A 222 -28.04 22.46 11.46
CA GLY A 222 -26.72 22.25 10.88
C GLY A 222 -26.35 23.39 9.92
N LYS A 223 -25.29 24.14 10.23
CA LYS A 223 -24.59 24.96 9.24
C LYS A 223 -23.07 24.97 9.43
N ARG A 224 -22.43 24.79 8.26
CA ARG A 224 -21.15 25.28 7.70
C ARG A 224 -19.96 25.60 8.61
N GLY A 225 -18.84 25.00 8.22
CA GLY A 225 -17.58 25.74 8.03
C GLY A 225 -16.37 25.03 8.61
N VAL A 226 -15.46 24.59 7.73
CA VAL A 226 -14.10 24.26 8.10
C VAL A 226 -13.40 25.55 8.51
N TRP A 227 -13.23 25.76 9.81
CA TRP A 227 -12.48 26.90 10.35
C TRP A 227 -11.04 26.48 10.67
N LEU A 228 -10.09 27.23 10.10
CA LEU A 228 -8.66 27.13 10.36
C LEU A 228 -8.36 27.60 11.79
N HIS A 229 -7.83 26.72 12.63
CA HIS A 229 -7.18 27.12 13.87
C HIS A 229 -5.84 26.39 13.96
N GLY A 230 -4.78 27.06 13.52
CA GLY A 230 -3.41 26.67 13.83
C GLY A 230 -3.15 26.87 15.32
N VAL A 231 -2.65 25.84 15.98
CA VAL A 231 -2.12 25.94 17.34
C VAL A 231 -0.66 26.36 17.21
N MET A 232 -0.35 27.62 17.53
CA MET A 232 1.03 28.06 17.72
C MET A 232 1.42 27.95 19.20
N ASP A 233 2.65 27.53 19.44
CA ASP A 233 3.33 27.59 20.73
C ASP A 233 3.74 29.04 20.99
N SER A 234 3.32 29.63 22.12
CA SER A 234 3.38 31.07 22.39
C SER A 234 4.58 31.52 23.23
N THR A 235 5.60 30.67 23.38
CA THR A 235 6.78 31.02 24.18
C THR A 235 7.84 31.80 23.40
N GLN A 236 7.69 31.95 22.09
CA GLN A 236 8.56 32.80 21.28
C GLN A 236 7.75 33.96 20.68
N LYS A 237 8.21 35.20 20.92
CA LYS A 237 7.70 36.46 20.34
C LYS A 237 7.96 36.57 18.83
N ILE A 238 7.59 35.54 18.09
CA ILE A 238 7.84 35.43 16.66
C ILE A 238 6.74 36.17 15.87
N CYS A 239 5.60 36.49 16.50
CA CYS A 239 4.47 37.15 15.83
C CYS A 239 4.39 38.66 16.03
N ASP A 240 5.43 39.30 16.60
CA ASP A 240 5.39 40.75 16.88
C ASP A 240 6.01 41.59 15.75
N ASP A 241 6.82 40.97 14.88
CA ASP A 241 7.49 41.63 13.76
C ASP A 241 7.03 41.03 12.42
N PHE A 242 6.65 41.89 11.47
CA PHE A 242 6.04 41.50 10.19
C PHE A 242 6.85 40.45 9.38
N PRO A 243 8.19 40.51 9.31
CA PRO A 243 9.01 39.49 8.66
C PRO A 243 8.92 38.11 9.33
N ASN A 244 8.82 38.07 10.66
CA ASN A 244 8.73 36.83 11.43
C ASN A 244 7.33 36.22 11.37
N ILE A 245 6.28 37.05 11.31
CA ILE A 245 4.90 36.60 11.01
C ILE A 245 4.86 35.89 9.66
N ASN A 246 5.44 36.49 8.62
CA ASN A 246 5.47 35.90 7.29
C ASN A 246 6.25 34.58 7.29
N LYS A 247 7.41 34.54 7.94
CA LYS A 247 8.23 33.32 8.05
C LYS A 247 7.49 32.19 8.76
N THR A 248 6.80 32.46 9.85
CA THR A 248 6.05 31.43 10.60
C THR A 248 4.77 31.03 9.91
N PHE A 249 4.10 31.96 9.22
CA PHE A 249 3.01 31.63 8.31
C PHE A 249 3.51 30.66 7.24
N TRP A 250 4.64 30.91 6.58
CA TRP A 250 5.20 30.00 5.57
C TRP A 250 5.69 28.68 6.14
N ILE A 251 6.29 28.65 7.33
CA ILE A 251 6.67 27.39 7.99
C ILE A 251 5.42 26.57 8.35
N ALA A 252 4.40 27.19 8.92
CA ALA A 252 3.15 26.52 9.26
C ALA A 252 2.38 26.11 8.00
N TRP A 253 2.30 26.97 7.00
CA TRP A 253 1.69 26.70 5.70
C TRP A 253 2.40 25.54 5.02
N ASN A 254 3.72 25.58 4.87
CA ASN A 254 4.49 24.48 4.28
C ASN A 254 4.35 23.19 5.10
N ARG A 255 4.31 23.25 6.44
CA ARG A 255 4.01 22.06 7.26
C ARG A 255 2.58 21.54 7.15
N ILE A 256 1.62 22.36 6.73
CA ILE A 256 0.21 21.96 6.59
C ILE A 256 -0.10 21.53 5.14
N THR A 257 0.52 22.16 4.16
CA THR A 257 0.22 21.99 2.73
C THR A 257 1.29 21.23 1.96
N ASN A 258 2.50 21.08 2.51
CA ASN A 258 3.66 20.50 1.83
C ASN A 258 4.39 19.47 2.72
N GLN A 259 3.63 18.54 3.30
CA GLN A 259 4.13 17.46 4.16
C GLN A 259 4.82 16.32 3.38
N GLU A 260 4.97 16.44 2.06
CA GLU A 260 5.45 15.36 1.18
C GLU A 260 6.81 14.77 1.61
N LYS A 261 7.57 15.48 2.46
CA LYS A 261 8.88 15.05 2.97
C LYS A 261 9.01 15.03 4.49
N ASP A 262 7.98 15.44 5.24
CA ASP A 262 8.07 15.52 6.71
C ASP A 262 7.86 14.14 7.36
N CYS A 263 6.94 13.35 6.79
CA CYS A 263 6.65 11.99 7.23
C CYS A 263 6.55 11.07 6.01
N PRO A 264 7.17 9.88 6.01
CA PRO A 264 6.92 8.89 4.97
C PRO A 264 5.45 8.47 5.00
N ASN A 265 4.85 8.28 3.84
CA ASN A 265 3.49 7.75 3.74
C ASN A 265 3.45 6.33 4.32
N PRO A 266 2.51 6.01 5.23
CA PRO A 266 2.39 4.65 5.75
C PRO A 266 1.94 3.71 4.63
N CYS A 267 2.51 2.50 4.57
CA CYS A 267 2.12 1.47 3.59
C CYS A 267 0.69 0.96 3.80
N ASP A 268 0.15 1.10 5.02
CA ASP A 268 -1.21 0.69 5.37
C ASP A 268 -1.96 1.91 5.90
N PHE A 269 -2.86 2.45 5.08
CA PHE A 269 -3.69 3.59 5.39
C PHE A 269 -5.15 3.30 5.10
N PHE A 270 -6.03 3.98 5.84
CA PHE A 270 -7.47 3.81 5.74
C PHE A 270 -8.08 5.14 5.32
N LEU A 271 -8.71 5.16 4.14
CA LEU A 271 -9.41 6.33 3.63
C LEU A 271 -10.92 6.18 3.84
N ILE A 272 -11.52 7.24 4.35
CA ILE A 272 -12.96 7.31 4.57
C ILE A 272 -13.50 8.43 3.70
N ASN A 273 -14.27 8.06 2.70
CA ASN A 273 -15.01 9.02 1.90
C ASN A 273 -16.36 9.25 2.55
N ILE A 274 -16.54 10.43 3.12
CA ILE A 274 -17.80 10.85 3.73
C ILE A 274 -18.65 11.48 2.65
N GLY A 275 -19.82 10.89 2.40
CA GLY A 275 -20.80 11.41 1.46
C GLY A 275 -21.39 12.75 1.89
N ASP A 276 -22.34 13.26 1.09
CA ASP A 276 -22.96 14.55 1.34
C ASP A 276 -23.71 14.59 2.68
N LYS A 277 -23.81 15.78 3.26
CA LYS A 277 -24.42 16.02 4.56
C LYS A 277 -25.91 16.30 4.38
N ASN A 278 -26.73 15.36 4.80
CA ASN A 278 -28.18 15.58 4.86
C ASN A 278 -28.55 16.31 6.16
N PHE A 279 -29.37 17.35 6.03
CA PHE A 279 -29.88 18.11 7.16
C PHE A 279 -31.26 17.58 7.53
N LEU A 280 -31.38 17.07 8.74
CA LEU A 280 -32.67 16.74 9.33
C LEU A 280 -32.99 17.78 10.39
N ARG A 281 -34.15 18.43 10.26
CA ARG A 281 -34.69 19.29 11.29
C ARG A 281 -35.33 18.39 12.34
N LEU A 282 -34.72 18.34 13.52
CA LEU A 282 -35.28 17.58 14.65
C LEU A 282 -36.40 18.36 15.31
N GLU A 283 -37.40 17.65 15.84
CA GLU A 283 -38.46 18.24 16.65
C GLU A 283 -37.94 18.78 17.98
N ASN A 284 -36.94 18.11 18.56
CA ASN A 284 -36.29 18.55 19.80
C ASN A 284 -35.06 19.42 19.48
N PRO A 285 -35.08 20.73 19.80
CA PRO A 285 -33.95 21.62 19.56
C PRO A 285 -32.74 21.32 20.46
N ASN A 286 -32.93 20.59 21.57
CA ASN A 286 -31.90 20.31 22.57
C ASN A 286 -31.13 19.01 22.33
N ILE A 287 -31.36 18.35 21.19
CA ILE A 287 -30.62 17.15 20.77
C ILE A 287 -29.98 17.45 19.42
N SER A 288 -28.71 17.09 19.28
CA SER A 288 -28.08 17.05 17.95
C SER A 288 -27.98 15.60 17.48
N TYR A 289 -28.24 15.37 16.19
CA TYR A 289 -28.32 14.03 15.60
C TYR A 289 -27.32 13.89 14.46
N SER A 290 -26.60 12.78 14.44
CA SER A 290 -25.76 12.39 13.32
C SER A 290 -26.03 10.94 12.92
N SER A 291 -26.16 10.67 11.63
CA SER A 291 -26.32 9.31 11.08
C SER A 291 -25.22 9.04 10.06
N TYR A 292 -24.54 7.92 10.23
CA TYR A 292 -23.48 7.45 9.35
C TYR A 292 -23.87 6.11 8.75
N TYR A 293 -23.92 6.03 7.42
CA TYR A 293 -24.20 4.80 6.69
C TYR A 293 -22.90 4.24 6.13
N PHE A 294 -22.68 2.94 6.35
CA PHE A 294 -21.49 2.22 5.91
C PHE A 294 -21.85 1.29 4.76
N ALA A 295 -21.14 1.43 3.64
CA ALA A 295 -21.33 0.58 2.47
C ALA A 295 -21.09 -0.90 2.84
N SER A 296 -21.87 -1.81 2.24
CA SER A 296 -21.73 -3.26 2.45
C SER A 296 -20.44 -3.84 1.88
N LYS A 297 -19.82 -3.09 0.96
CA LYS A 297 -18.56 -3.43 0.29
C LYS A 297 -17.54 -2.33 0.53
N VAL A 298 -16.27 -2.72 0.61
CA VAL A 298 -15.13 -1.84 0.77
C VAL A 298 -14.17 -2.03 -0.40
N THR A 299 -13.52 -0.95 -0.79
CA THR A 299 -12.46 -0.99 -1.80
C THR A 299 -11.13 -1.20 -1.10
N LEU A 300 -10.48 -2.32 -1.39
CA LEU A 300 -9.12 -2.61 -0.96
C LEU A 300 -8.19 -2.35 -2.15
N ASN A 301 -7.27 -1.41 -1.99
CA ASN A 301 -6.23 -1.13 -2.98
C ASN A 301 -4.92 -1.68 -2.44
N GLU A 302 -4.36 -2.67 -3.12
CA GLU A 302 -3.05 -3.23 -2.80
C GLU A 302 -2.08 -2.86 -3.91
N GLU A 303 -0.92 -2.33 -3.52
CA GLU A 303 0.17 -2.08 -4.44
C GLU A 303 1.09 -3.30 -4.49
N HIS A 304 1.34 -3.81 -5.69
CA HIS A 304 2.21 -4.94 -5.91
C HIS A 304 3.35 -4.54 -6.85
N TYR A 305 4.51 -5.17 -6.68
CA TYR A 305 5.57 -5.08 -7.68
C TYR A 305 5.10 -5.76 -8.97
N LEU A 306 5.12 -5.00 -10.07
CA LEU A 306 4.83 -5.52 -11.41
C LEU A 306 5.86 -6.58 -11.82
N TYR A 307 7.09 -6.42 -11.35
CA TYR A 307 8.21 -7.26 -11.73
C TYR A 307 8.89 -7.85 -10.48
N SER A 308 8.53 -9.09 -10.16
CA SER A 308 9.16 -9.82 -9.06
C SER A 308 10.49 -10.44 -9.49
N GLY A 309 11.34 -10.79 -8.51
CA GLY A 309 12.60 -11.49 -8.80
C GLY A 309 12.39 -12.83 -9.54
N LEU A 310 11.24 -13.49 -9.35
CA LEU A 310 10.92 -14.72 -10.09
C LEU A 310 10.69 -14.44 -11.58
N VAL A 311 9.98 -13.36 -11.90
CA VAL A 311 9.77 -12.94 -13.31
C VAL A 311 11.10 -12.56 -13.94
N LEU A 312 11.98 -11.87 -13.20
CA LEU A 312 13.35 -11.56 -13.62
C LEU A 312 14.12 -12.81 -14.04
N PHE A 313 14.21 -13.81 -13.17
CA PHE A 313 14.95 -15.03 -13.46
C PHE A 313 14.31 -15.84 -14.58
N ALA A 314 12.97 -15.83 -14.70
CA ALA A 314 12.28 -16.50 -15.78
C ALA A 314 12.58 -15.87 -17.14
N GLU A 315 12.57 -14.53 -17.26
CA GLU A 315 12.91 -13.84 -18.51
C GLU A 315 14.39 -14.04 -18.87
N ILE A 316 15.30 -13.86 -17.91
CA ILE A 316 16.73 -14.12 -18.09
C ILE A 316 16.97 -15.57 -18.54
N GLY A 317 16.32 -16.52 -17.86
CA GLY A 317 16.40 -17.94 -18.16
C GLY A 317 15.84 -18.25 -19.55
N GLY A 318 14.76 -17.58 -19.97
CA GLY A 318 14.19 -17.70 -21.32
C GLY A 318 15.16 -17.25 -22.41
N TYR A 319 15.77 -16.06 -22.27
CA TYR A 319 16.76 -15.58 -23.24
C TYR A 319 18.03 -16.43 -23.27
N THR A 320 18.53 -16.81 -22.09
CA THR A 320 19.72 -17.67 -21.97
C THR A 320 19.46 -19.06 -22.56
N GLY A 321 18.30 -19.63 -22.28
CA GLY A 321 17.87 -20.93 -22.81
C GLY A 321 17.76 -20.93 -24.33
N LEU A 322 17.27 -19.85 -24.93
CA LEU A 322 17.20 -19.70 -26.39
C LEU A 322 18.60 -19.69 -27.04
N LEU A 323 19.56 -18.98 -26.44
CA LEU A 323 20.93 -18.92 -26.95
C LEU A 323 21.67 -20.26 -26.74
N LEU A 324 21.47 -20.91 -25.59
CA LEU A 324 21.99 -22.25 -25.33
C LEU A 324 21.40 -23.29 -26.28
N GLY A 325 20.10 -23.20 -26.60
CA GLY A 325 19.45 -24.08 -27.58
C GLY A 325 20.08 -23.99 -28.97
N LEU A 326 20.32 -22.78 -29.47
CA LEU A 326 21.02 -22.56 -30.74
C LEU A 326 22.48 -23.06 -30.70
N SER A 327 23.16 -22.84 -29.58
CA SER A 327 24.52 -23.33 -29.37
C SER A 327 24.57 -24.87 -29.36
N PHE A 328 23.58 -25.51 -28.75
CA PHE A 328 23.45 -26.96 -28.71
C PHE A 328 23.20 -27.57 -30.09
N LEU A 329 22.35 -26.95 -30.92
CA LEU A 329 22.13 -27.39 -32.30
C LEU A 329 23.43 -27.34 -33.12
N ASN A 330 24.19 -26.24 -33.01
CA ASN A 330 25.48 -26.12 -33.68
C ASN A 330 26.50 -27.15 -33.17
N LEU A 331 26.55 -27.39 -31.85
CA LEU A 331 27.42 -28.39 -31.26
C LEU A 331 27.07 -29.81 -31.75
N SER A 332 25.78 -30.13 -31.84
CA SER A 332 25.32 -31.43 -32.34
C SER A 332 25.74 -31.68 -33.79
N GLU A 333 25.71 -30.65 -34.64
CA GLU A 333 26.16 -30.75 -36.04
C GLU A 333 27.68 -31.00 -36.12
N ILE A 334 28.47 -30.37 -35.25
CA ILE A 334 29.93 -30.58 -35.17
C ILE A 334 30.22 -32.02 -34.73
N ILE A 335 29.56 -32.50 -33.68
CA ILE A 335 29.73 -33.87 -33.18
C ILE A 335 29.36 -34.88 -34.27
N ALA A 336 28.23 -34.70 -34.95
CA ALA A 336 27.81 -35.58 -36.05
C ALA A 336 28.87 -35.64 -37.17
N LYS A 337 29.46 -34.50 -37.53
CA LYS A 337 30.55 -34.46 -38.53
C LYS A 337 31.83 -35.17 -38.06
N LEU A 338 32.19 -35.05 -36.79
CA LEU A 338 33.33 -35.76 -36.23
C LEU A 338 33.12 -37.29 -36.27
N PHE A 339 31.92 -37.75 -35.94
CA PHE A 339 31.55 -39.16 -36.07
C PHE A 339 31.62 -39.63 -37.53
N GLN A 340 31.04 -38.85 -38.46
CA GLN A 340 31.08 -39.20 -39.88
C GLN A 340 32.51 -39.34 -40.39
N ARG A 341 33.41 -38.40 -40.05
CA ARG A 341 34.83 -38.49 -40.43
C ARG A 341 35.52 -39.75 -39.90
N LYS A 342 35.20 -40.14 -38.67
CA LYS A 342 35.78 -41.33 -38.04
C LYS A 342 35.24 -42.61 -38.69
N ILE A 343 33.95 -42.65 -39.03
CA ILE A 343 33.31 -43.74 -39.79
C ILE A 343 33.95 -43.86 -41.18
N ASP A 344 34.11 -42.73 -41.88
CA ASP A 344 34.71 -42.71 -43.22
C ASP A 344 36.19 -43.15 -43.19
N GLN A 345 36.94 -42.78 -42.14
CA GLN A 345 38.30 -43.28 -41.92
C GLN A 345 38.30 -44.80 -41.71
N TYR A 346 37.45 -45.32 -40.83
CA TYR A 346 37.36 -46.74 -40.55
C TYR A 346 36.94 -47.55 -41.80
N ASN A 347 36.00 -47.04 -42.59
CA ASN A 347 35.58 -47.66 -43.85
C ASN A 347 36.71 -47.69 -44.88
N ARG A 348 37.55 -46.66 -44.95
CA ARG A 348 38.74 -46.66 -45.82
C ARG A 348 39.75 -47.71 -45.39
N GLU A 349 40.08 -47.75 -44.10
CA GLU A 349 40.98 -48.78 -43.54
C GLU A 349 40.44 -50.19 -43.85
N TYR A 350 39.13 -50.41 -43.65
CA TYR A 350 38.49 -51.70 -43.97
C TYR A 350 38.57 -52.05 -45.47
N GLN A 351 38.32 -51.10 -46.37
CA GLN A 351 38.42 -51.32 -47.82
C GLN A 351 39.86 -51.64 -48.25
N GLU A 352 40.87 -50.99 -47.66
CA GLU A 352 42.28 -51.35 -47.88
C GLU A 352 42.58 -52.78 -47.43
N PHE A 353 42.09 -53.19 -46.27
CA PHE A 353 42.23 -54.57 -45.79
C PHE A 353 41.59 -55.60 -46.74
N VAL A 354 40.37 -55.33 -47.22
CA VAL A 354 39.66 -56.21 -48.18
C VAL A 354 40.44 -56.31 -49.49
N PHE A 355 40.91 -55.18 -50.02
CA PHE A 355 41.71 -55.14 -51.25
C PHE A 355 43.02 -55.94 -51.11
N ILE A 356 43.70 -55.84 -49.96
CA ILE A 356 44.90 -56.62 -49.66
C ILE A 356 44.58 -58.13 -49.65
N GLN A 357 43.47 -58.56 -49.02
CA GLN A 357 43.08 -59.98 -49.03
C GLN A 357 42.77 -60.51 -50.44
N GLU A 358 42.01 -59.76 -51.25
CA GLU A 358 41.71 -60.16 -52.62
C GLU A 358 42.98 -60.28 -53.48
N SER A 359 43.95 -59.38 -53.30
CA SER A 359 45.24 -59.43 -54.00
C SER A 359 46.04 -60.69 -53.65
N GLN A 360 46.07 -61.08 -52.37
CA GLN A 360 46.75 -62.30 -51.92
C GLN A 360 46.03 -63.57 -52.37
N GLN A 361 44.70 -63.55 -52.47
CA GLN A 361 43.95 -64.71 -52.94
C GLN A 361 44.14 -64.93 -54.45
N LYS A 362 44.18 -63.85 -55.25
CA LYS A 362 44.51 -63.95 -56.69
C LYS A 362 45.93 -64.47 -56.93
N SER A 363 46.91 -64.06 -56.13
CA SER A 363 48.29 -64.57 -56.26
C SER A 363 48.48 -66.02 -55.81
N ARG A 364 47.50 -66.64 -55.14
CA ARG A 364 47.53 -68.07 -54.79
C ARG A 364 46.87 -68.96 -55.84
N ILE A 365 46.07 -68.39 -56.75
CA ILE A 365 45.33 -69.13 -57.78
C ILE A 365 46.05 -69.08 -59.14
N ALA A 366 46.85 -68.04 -59.37
CA ALA A 366 47.83 -67.97 -60.47
C ALA A 366 49.13 -68.69 -60.07
#